data_AF-A0AAW1K0W7-F1
#
_entry.id   AF-A0AAW1K0W7-F1
#
_cell.length_a   1.000
_cell.length_b   1.000
_cell.length_c   1.000
_cell.angle_alpha   90.00
_cell.angle_beta   90.00
_cell.angle_gamma   90.00
#
_symmetry.space_group_name_H-M   'P 1'
#
loop_
_entity.id
_entity.type
_entity.pdbx_description
1 polymer ?
#
loop_
_entity_poly.entity_id
_entity_poly.type
_entity_poly.pdbx_seq_one_letter_code
_entity_poly.pdbx_strand_id
1 'polypeptide(L)'
;MYSQYEEYCKENYIEKRATEATCDHIFVVEFNYSFFFAKKDLCDVCHIYADSSSEKKLQLEEEYAKHREDRSLARIIKNVSKEEAKVKNVHI
;
A
#
# COMPACT_ATOMS: atom_id res chain seq x y z
N MET A 1 -17.40 -10.77 9.36
CA MET A 1 -16.89 -10.65 7.98
C MET A 1 -17.05 -11.98 7.26
N TYR A 2 -16.41 -13.06 7.71
CA TYR A 2 -16.59 -14.38 7.10
C TYR A 2 -18.06 -14.88 7.12
N SER A 3 -18.82 -14.63 8.20
CA SER A 3 -20.26 -14.96 8.26
C SER A 3 -21.10 -14.30 7.15
N GLN A 4 -20.83 -13.02 6.86
CA GLN A 4 -21.49 -12.27 5.79
C GLN A 4 -21.08 -12.78 4.40
N TYR A 5 -19.81 -13.18 4.24
CA TYR A 5 -19.33 -13.85 3.03
C TYR A 5 -20.03 -15.20 2.80
N GLU A 6 -20.26 -15.98 3.86
CA GLU A 6 -20.99 -17.24 3.74
C GLU A 6 -22.45 -17.05 3.33
N GLU A 7 -23.14 -16.05 3.89
CA GLU A 7 -24.50 -15.68 3.48
C GLU A 7 -24.54 -15.27 2.01
N TYR A 8 -23.63 -14.40 1.58
CA TYR A 8 -23.51 -13.99 0.19
C TYR A 8 -23.29 -15.19 -0.76
N CYS A 9 -22.41 -16.14 -0.38
CA CYS A 9 -22.19 -17.34 -1.19
C CYS A 9 -23.42 -18.25 -1.26
N LYS A 10 -24.24 -18.32 -0.20
CA LYS A 10 -25.51 -19.07 -0.20
C LYS A 10 -26.54 -18.41 -1.11
N GLU A 11 -26.68 -17.09 -1.05
CA GLU A 11 -27.62 -16.33 -1.89
C GLU A 11 -27.27 -16.37 -3.38
N ASN A 12 -25.97 -16.43 -3.71
CA ASN A 12 -25.47 -16.41 -5.09
C ASN A 12 -25.11 -17.81 -5.64
N TYR A 13 -25.46 -18.88 -4.93
CA TYR A 13 -25.19 -20.28 -5.35
C TYR A 13 -23.71 -20.55 -5.67
N ILE A 14 -22.79 -19.98 -4.89
CA ILE A 14 -21.35 -20.18 -5.07
C ILE A 14 -20.93 -21.46 -4.36
N GLU A 15 -20.62 -22.50 -5.14
CA GLU A 15 -20.23 -23.82 -4.60
C GLU A 15 -18.82 -23.84 -4.00
N LYS A 16 -17.89 -23.09 -4.61
CA LYS A 16 -16.48 -23.09 -4.20
C LYS A 16 -16.17 -21.83 -3.38
N ARG A 17 -16.22 -21.98 -2.06
CA ARG A 17 -15.96 -20.90 -1.11
C ARG A 17 -14.49 -20.84 -0.69
N ALA A 18 -13.99 -19.63 -0.48
CA ALA A 18 -12.72 -19.42 0.21
C ALA A 18 -12.87 -19.85 1.68
N THR A 19 -11.77 -20.28 2.29
CA THR A 19 -11.76 -20.62 3.72
C THR A 19 -11.81 -19.36 4.57
N GLU A 20 -12.23 -19.50 5.83
CA GLU A 20 -12.23 -18.40 6.81
C GLU A 20 -10.85 -17.73 6.90
N ALA A 21 -9.79 -18.53 6.97
CA ALA A 21 -8.41 -18.03 7.00
C ALA A 21 -8.05 -17.18 5.78
N THR A 22 -8.49 -17.57 4.57
CA THR A 22 -8.28 -16.77 3.35
C THR A 22 -9.08 -15.47 3.40
N CYS A 23 -10.32 -15.54 3.86
CA CYS A 23 -11.20 -14.38 4.01
C CYS A 23 -10.58 -13.37 4.99
N ASP A 24 -10.18 -13.82 6.17
CA ASP A 24 -9.54 -12.99 7.17
C ASP A 24 -8.23 -12.40 6.65
N HIS A 25 -7.38 -13.19 5.98
CA HIS A 25 -6.14 -12.66 5.41
C HIS A 25 -6.40 -11.51 4.44
N ILE A 26 -7.36 -11.65 3.53
CA ILE A 26 -7.71 -10.60 2.55
C ILE A 26 -8.20 -9.35 3.29
N PHE A 27 -9.18 -9.47 4.19
CA PHE A 27 -9.74 -8.31 4.88
C PHE A 27 -8.72 -7.62 5.80
N VAL A 28 -7.88 -8.40 6.46
CA VAL A 28 -6.93 -7.90 7.44
C VAL A 28 -5.67 -7.32 6.79
N VAL A 29 -5.12 -8.00 5.79
CA VAL A 29 -3.83 -7.65 5.19
C VAL A 29 -4.01 -6.77 3.96
N GLU A 30 -4.90 -7.14 3.03
CA GLU A 30 -5.08 -6.40 1.79
C GLU A 30 -5.92 -5.14 2.01
N PHE A 31 -7.00 -5.24 2.78
CA PHE A 31 -7.87 -4.10 3.08
C PHE A 31 -7.53 -3.38 4.39
N ASN A 32 -6.55 -3.88 5.16
CA ASN A 32 -6.09 -3.27 6.41
C ASN A 32 -7.24 -2.97 7.42
N TYR A 33 -8.28 -3.81 7.47
CA TYR A 33 -9.44 -3.58 8.37
C TYR A 33 -9.08 -3.63 9.86
N SER A 34 -7.98 -4.32 10.21
CA SER A 34 -7.46 -4.35 11.58
C SER A 34 -6.67 -3.08 11.94
N PHE A 35 -6.55 -2.10 11.03
CA PHE A 35 -5.82 -0.86 11.22
C PHE A 35 -4.36 -1.06 11.65
N PHE A 36 -3.70 -2.12 11.16
CA PHE A 36 -2.28 -2.40 11.43
C PHE A 36 -1.39 -1.25 10.96
N PHE A 37 -1.83 -0.52 9.93
CA PHE A 37 -1.25 0.75 9.52
C PHE A 37 -2.27 1.86 9.69
N ALA A 38 -1.93 2.91 10.45
CA ALA A 38 -2.80 4.07 10.57
C ALA A 38 -2.88 4.77 9.21
N LYS A 39 -4.07 5.25 8.84
CA LYS A 39 -4.25 5.93 7.54
C LYS A 39 -3.31 7.11 7.33
N LYS A 40 -2.92 7.79 8.42
CA LYS A 40 -1.93 8.89 8.42
C LYS A 40 -0.51 8.47 7.98
N ASP A 41 -0.18 7.18 8.06
CA ASP A 41 1.14 6.65 7.72
C ASP A 41 1.18 6.12 6.27
N LEU A 42 0.03 6.11 5.58
CA LEU A 42 -0.08 5.77 4.17
C LEU A 42 0.23 7.01 3.33
N CYS A 43 0.92 6.81 2.21
CA CYS A 43 1.15 7.89 1.26
C CYS A 43 -0.11 8.11 0.42
N ASP A 44 -0.71 9.30 0.51
CA ASP A 44 -1.93 9.66 -0.20
C ASP A 44 -1.82 9.39 -1.71
N VAL A 45 -0.74 9.85 -2.36
CA VAL A 45 -0.53 9.68 -3.81
C VAL A 45 -0.49 8.20 -4.20
N CYS A 46 0.25 7.39 -3.44
CA CYS A 46 0.37 5.96 -3.69
C CYS A 46 -0.97 5.22 -3.48
N HIS A 47 -1.71 5.57 -2.43
CA HIS A 47 -2.97 4.93 -2.09
C HIS A 47 -4.09 5.31 -3.06
N ILE A 48 -4.20 6.60 -3.40
CA ILE A 48 -5.15 7.10 -4.39
C ILE A 48 -4.90 6.44 -5.74
N TYR A 49 -3.64 6.35 -6.17
CA TYR A 49 -3.31 5.68 -7.41
C TYR A 49 -3.66 4.19 -7.35
N ALA A 50 -3.34 3.47 -6.26
CA ALA A 50 -3.64 2.04 -6.12
C ALA A 50 -5.14 1.72 -6.19
N ASP A 51 -5.96 2.51 -5.50
CA ASP A 51 -7.42 2.33 -5.39
C ASP A 51 -8.19 2.87 -6.60
N SER A 52 -7.53 3.61 -7.47
CA SER A 52 -8.16 4.21 -8.65
C SER A 52 -8.53 3.16 -9.72
N SER A 53 -9.64 3.42 -10.44
CA SER A 53 -10.03 2.63 -11.60
C SER A 53 -8.98 2.73 -12.72
N SER A 54 -8.99 1.80 -13.67
CA SER A 54 -8.02 1.78 -14.79
C SER A 54 -7.99 3.09 -15.58
N GLU A 55 -9.14 3.71 -15.81
CA GLU A 55 -9.25 4.99 -16.53
C GLU A 55 -8.68 6.16 -15.71
N LYS A 56 -8.95 6.17 -14.39
CA LYS A 56 -8.41 7.17 -13.47
C LYS A 56 -6.91 7.00 -13.27
N LYS A 57 -6.40 5.76 -13.28
CA LYS A 57 -4.96 5.45 -13.22
C LYS A 57 -4.21 6.04 -14.40
N LEU A 58 -4.75 5.96 -15.62
CA LEU A 58 -4.15 6.61 -16.78
C LEU A 58 -3.98 8.12 -16.60
N GLN A 59 -4.94 8.78 -15.94
CA GLN A 59 -4.87 10.22 -15.65
C GLN A 59 -3.87 10.56 -14.53
N LEU A 60 -3.68 9.63 -13.59
CA LEU A 60 -2.77 9.79 -12.44
C LEU A 60 -1.36 9.23 -12.70
N GLU A 61 -1.12 8.57 -13.83
CA GLU A 61 0.12 7.86 -14.13
C GLU A 61 1.34 8.78 -14.06
N GLU A 62 1.25 9.96 -14.68
CA GLU A 62 2.35 10.93 -14.70
C GLU A 62 2.67 11.46 -13.31
N GLU A 63 1.64 11.79 -12.52
CA GLU A 63 1.81 12.26 -11.14
C GLU A 63 2.41 11.17 -10.25
N TYR A 64 1.93 9.93 -10.41
CA TYR A 64 2.42 8.78 -9.66
C TYR A 64 3.87 8.45 -10.03
N ALA A 65 4.22 8.47 -11.32
CA ALA A 65 5.57 8.25 -11.80
C ALA A 65 6.54 9.29 -11.21
N LYS A 66 6.17 10.57 -11.29
CA LYS A 66 6.94 11.67 -10.69
C LYS A 66 7.12 11.49 -9.19
N HIS A 67 6.04 11.17 -8.46
CA HIS A 67 6.11 10.90 -7.02
C HIS A 67 7.12 9.79 -6.68
N ARG A 68 7.14 8.71 -7.48
CA ARG A 68 8.10 7.61 -7.29
C ARG A 68 9.54 8.04 -7.53
N GLU A 69 9.79 8.85 -8.55
CA GLU A 69 11.11 9.40 -8.83
C GLU A 69 11.59 10.31 -7.70
N ASP A 70 10.77 11.28 -7.28
CA ASP A 70 11.09 12.20 -6.20
C ASP A 70 11.40 11.46 -4.90
N ARG A 71 10.62 10.41 -4.58
CA ARG A 71 10.85 9.55 -3.41
C ARG A 71 12.18 8.80 -3.52
N SER A 72 12.55 8.33 -4.71
CA SER A 72 13.84 7.68 -4.96
C SER A 72 15.00 8.66 -4.75
N LEU A 73 14.90 9.85 -5.33
CA LEU A 73 15.91 10.91 -5.20
C LEU A 73 16.08 11.33 -3.74
N ALA A 74 14.99 11.54 -3.01
CA ALA A 74 15.05 11.88 -1.58
C ALA A 74 15.77 10.80 -0.74
N ARG A 75 15.58 9.51 -1.07
CA ARG A 75 16.30 8.40 -0.40
C ARG A 75 17.78 8.40 -0.74
N ILE A 76 18.14 8.65 -2.00
CA ILE A 76 19.54 8.77 -2.43
C ILE A 76 20.21 9.92 -1.69
N ILE A 77 19.62 11.12 -1.70
CA ILE A 77 20.14 12.31 -1.02
C ILE A 77 20.34 12.02 0.48
N LYS A 78 19.33 11.44 1.13
CA LYS A 78 19.42 11.06 2.55
C LYS A 78 20.58 10.12 2.83
N ASN A 79 20.83 9.14 1.95
CA ASN A 79 21.93 8.20 2.11
C ASN A 79 23.28 8.88 1.88
N VAL A 80 23.41 9.72 0.86
CA VAL A 80 24.61 10.53 0.61
C VAL A 80 24.92 11.39 1.84
N SER A 81 23.95 12.13 2.37
CA SER A 81 24.14 12.95 3.57
C SER A 81 24.56 12.14 4.80
N LYS A 82 24.09 10.89 4.93
CA LYS A 82 24.54 9.99 6.01
C LYS A 82 26.00 9.60 5.83
N GLU A 83 26.42 9.24 4.62
CA GLU A 83 27.81 8.87 4.35
C GLU A 83 28.76 10.06 4.51
N GLU A 84 28.38 11.24 4.01
CA GLU A 84 29.13 12.48 4.24
C GLU A 84 29.27 12.82 5.72
N ALA A 85 28.21 12.64 6.51
CA ALA A 85 28.25 12.86 7.95
C ALA A 85 29.21 11.87 8.63
N LYS A 86 29.26 10.59 8.21
CA LYS A 86 30.23 9.63 8.75
C LYS A 86 31.67 10.05 8.44
N VAL A 87 31.95 10.46 7.21
CA VAL A 87 33.29 10.90 6.80
C VAL A 87 33.74 12.14 7.59
N LYS A 88 32.85 13.12 7.79
CA LYS A 88 33.14 14.33 8.59
C LYS A 88 33.41 14.04 10.07
N ASN A 89 32.79 13.00 10.63
CA ASN A 89 33.00 12.60 12.03
C ASN A 89 34.27 11.75 12.25
N VAL A 90 35.00 11.36 11.20
CA VAL A 90 36.26 10.61 11.28
C VAL A 90 37.49 11.54 11.32
N HIS A 91 37.31 12.85 11.17
CA HIS A 91 38.39 13.85 11.23
C HIS A 91 38.36 14.71 12.51
N ILE A 92 37.81 14.18 13.60
CA ILE A 92 37.92 14.75 14.95
C ILE A 92 38.65 13.74 15.84
#